data_AF-A0A7R9W3W8-F1
#
_entry.id   AF-A0A7R9W3W8-F1
#
_cell.length_a   1.000
_cell.length_b   1.000
_cell.length_c   1.000
_cell.angle_alpha   90.00
_cell.angle_beta   90.00
_cell.angle_gamma   90.00
#
_symmetry.space_group_name_H-M   'P 1'
#
loop_
_entity.id
_entity.type
_entity.pdbx_description
1 polymer ?
#
loop_
_entity_poly.entity_id
_entity_poly.type
_entity_poly.pdbx_seq_one_letter_code
_entity_poly.pdbx_strand_id
1 'polypeptide(L)'
;DTARSSYRPVAQRGSTLYFSSSGMSAIMKMYELSLDAFLGQFTKALDRAMAATDLDDRLAHLTKSCTDVVFDFTCTGLFERHKLTYVFHLACMILEEAGNLDKSSLSLFLKGDTSVGLPSEQKPEHVKWLGDNGWKDLLHLSHSSDSFLKVKDALLE
;
A
#
# COMPACT_ATOMS: atom_id res chain seq x y z
N ASP A 1 8.53 27.87 14.59
CA ASP A 1 8.12 26.43 14.62
C ASP A 1 6.67 26.16 14.28
N THR A 2 5.70 26.99 14.67
CA THR A 2 4.26 26.75 14.48
C THR A 2 3.85 26.49 13.02
N ALA A 3 4.34 27.31 12.08
CA ALA A 3 4.09 27.10 10.65
C ALA A 3 4.67 25.76 10.17
N ARG A 4 5.93 25.44 10.53
CA ARG A 4 6.58 24.17 10.15
C ARG A 4 5.79 22.95 10.62
N SER A 5 5.31 22.96 11.87
CA SER A 5 4.52 21.85 12.42
C SER A 5 3.20 21.65 11.67
N SER A 6 2.58 22.75 11.23
CA SER A 6 1.29 22.73 10.52
C SER A 6 1.37 22.03 9.15
N TYR A 7 2.53 22.13 8.46
CA TYR A 7 2.74 21.49 7.14
C TYR A 7 3.39 20.10 7.23
N ARG A 8 3.67 19.59 8.43
CA ARG A 8 4.27 18.27 8.62
C ARG A 8 3.49 17.14 7.91
N PRO A 9 2.15 17.11 7.87
CA PRO A 9 1.42 16.06 7.14
C PRO A 9 1.74 16.01 5.64
N VAL A 10 1.90 17.18 5.00
CA VAL A 10 2.30 17.25 3.58
C VAL A 10 3.74 16.75 3.39
N ALA A 11 4.64 17.06 4.33
CA ALA A 11 6.00 16.54 4.30
C ALA A 11 6.06 15.02 4.51
N GLN A 12 5.22 14.46 5.39
CA GLN A 12 5.07 13.02 5.57
C GLN A 12 4.58 12.36 4.28
N ARG A 13 3.54 12.92 3.64
CA ARG A 13 3.08 12.46 2.32
C ARG A 13 4.19 12.48 1.28
N GLY A 14 4.96 13.57 1.21
CA GLY A 14 6.11 13.68 0.30
C GLY A 14 7.15 12.59 0.52
N SER A 15 7.48 12.30 1.78
CA SER A 15 8.36 11.20 2.16
C SER A 15 7.81 9.85 1.67
N THR A 16 6.53 9.57 1.92
CA THR A 16 5.86 8.34 1.46
C THR A 16 5.94 8.19 -0.06
N LEU A 17 5.65 9.25 -0.81
CA LEU A 17 5.71 9.26 -2.28
C LEU A 17 7.13 9.04 -2.83
N TYR A 18 8.13 9.63 -2.19
CA TYR A 18 9.53 9.42 -2.59
C TYR A 18 9.94 7.97 -2.38
N PHE A 19 9.76 7.45 -1.16
CA PHE A 19 10.20 6.11 -0.82
C PHE A 19 9.45 5.04 -1.62
N SER A 20 8.14 5.20 -1.84
CA SER A 20 7.38 4.27 -2.69
C SER A 20 7.87 4.24 -4.13
N SER A 21 8.27 5.41 -4.67
CA SER A 21 8.75 5.52 -6.04
C SER A 21 10.19 5.00 -6.18
N SER A 22 11.08 5.35 -5.25
CA SER A 22 12.45 4.82 -5.22
C SER A 22 12.51 3.31 -4.97
N GLY A 23 11.53 2.77 -4.23
CA GLY A 23 11.42 1.34 -3.94
C GLY A 23 11.18 0.48 -5.19
N MET A 24 10.67 1.06 -6.28
CA MET A 24 10.49 0.36 -7.55
C MET A 24 11.82 -0.12 -8.16
N SER A 25 12.94 0.48 -7.78
CA SER A 25 14.29 0.02 -8.18
C SER A 25 14.60 -1.43 -7.74
N ALA A 26 13.94 -1.90 -6.67
CA ALA A 26 14.06 -3.29 -6.20
C ALA A 26 13.41 -4.30 -7.17
N ILE A 27 12.41 -3.88 -7.93
CA ILE A 27 11.77 -4.71 -8.96
C ILE A 27 12.63 -4.71 -10.23
N MET A 28 13.03 -3.52 -10.68
CA MET A 28 13.94 -3.38 -11.82
C MET A 28 14.84 -2.16 -11.63
N LYS A 29 16.15 -2.35 -11.85
CA LYS A 29 17.16 -1.28 -11.75
C LYS A 29 16.87 -0.06 -12.64
N MET A 30 16.12 -0.23 -13.73
CA MET A 30 15.73 0.87 -14.62
C MET A 30 14.78 1.89 -13.96
N TYR A 31 14.12 1.54 -12.86
CA TYR A 31 13.20 2.42 -12.13
C TYR A 31 13.88 3.23 -11.03
N GLU A 32 15.20 3.35 -11.10
CA GLU A 32 15.95 4.19 -10.19
C GLU A 32 15.53 5.65 -10.35
N LEU A 33 15.10 6.26 -9.25
CA LEU A 33 14.68 7.64 -9.18
C LEU A 33 15.63 8.41 -8.28
N SER A 34 16.24 9.47 -8.81
CA SER A 34 17.07 10.37 -7.99
C SER A 34 16.21 11.27 -7.12
N LEU A 35 16.73 11.61 -5.94
CA LEU A 35 16.09 12.58 -5.05
C LEU A 35 15.92 13.94 -5.73
N ASP A 36 16.90 14.37 -6.54
CA ASP A 36 16.84 15.65 -7.25
C ASP A 36 15.68 15.71 -8.25
N ALA A 37 15.51 14.65 -9.06
CA ALA A 37 14.38 14.56 -9.98
C ALA A 37 13.03 14.56 -9.25
N PHE A 38 12.95 13.84 -8.12
CA PHE A 38 11.77 13.86 -7.25
C PHE A 38 11.49 15.27 -6.71
N LEU A 39 12.50 15.96 -6.13
CA LEU A 39 12.34 17.30 -5.57
C LEU A 39 11.89 18.32 -6.63
N GLY A 40 12.39 18.18 -7.86
CA GLY A 40 11.95 19.00 -8.99
C GLY A 40 10.45 18.82 -9.29
N GLN A 41 9.93 17.58 -9.26
CA GLN A 41 8.51 17.32 -9.47
C GLN A 41 7.66 17.69 -8.25
N PHE A 42 8.17 17.45 -7.04
CA PHE A 42 7.50 17.80 -5.80
C PHE A 42 7.30 19.32 -5.71
N THR A 43 8.32 20.11 -6.05
CA THR A 43 8.21 21.58 -6.10
C THR A 43 7.16 22.04 -7.10
N LYS A 44 7.15 21.48 -8.31
CA LYS A 44 6.10 21.75 -9.31
C LYS A 44 4.70 21.41 -8.79
N ALA A 45 4.58 20.34 -8.01
CA ALA A 45 3.30 19.94 -7.41
C ALA A 45 2.82 20.94 -6.34
N LEU A 46 3.74 21.48 -5.53
CA LEU A 46 3.44 22.53 -4.55
C LEU A 46 2.96 23.82 -5.22
N ASP A 47 3.60 24.21 -6.32
CA ASP A 47 3.26 25.40 -7.11
C ASP A 47 1.90 25.25 -7.83
N ARG A 48 1.61 24.04 -8.33
CA ARG A 48 0.34 23.72 -9.01
C ARG A 48 -0.85 23.62 -8.04
N ALA A 49 -0.60 23.35 -6.76
CA ALA A 49 -1.66 23.11 -5.79
C ALA A 49 -2.55 24.34 -5.61
N MET A 50 -3.87 24.15 -5.68
CA MET A 50 -4.85 25.24 -5.53
C MET A 50 -4.65 26.00 -4.21
N ALA A 51 -4.62 27.33 -4.30
CA ALA A 51 -4.56 28.18 -3.12
C ALA A 51 -5.87 28.08 -2.33
N ALA A 52 -5.77 28.14 -1.00
CA ALA A 52 -6.91 28.18 -0.10
C ALA A 52 -6.60 29.10 1.08
N THR A 53 -7.64 29.74 1.61
CA THR A 53 -7.53 30.65 2.77
C THR A 53 -7.52 29.86 4.07
N ASP A 54 -8.32 28.80 4.14
CA ASP A 54 -8.32 27.87 5.25
C ASP A 54 -7.09 26.93 5.17
N LEU A 55 -6.50 26.65 6.32
CA LEU A 55 -5.28 25.85 6.41
C LEU A 55 -5.55 24.38 6.08
N ASP A 56 -6.65 23.81 6.56
CA ASP A 56 -6.97 22.40 6.34
C ASP A 56 -7.27 22.14 4.86
N ASP A 57 -8.03 23.03 4.23
CA ASP A 57 -8.25 23.01 2.77
C ASP A 57 -6.93 23.14 2.00
N ARG A 58 -6.04 24.04 2.43
CA ARG A 58 -4.73 24.20 1.80
C ARG A 58 -3.88 22.93 1.91
N LEU A 59 -3.87 22.29 3.08
CA LEU A 59 -3.13 21.03 3.31
C LEU A 59 -3.71 19.88 2.46
N ALA A 60 -5.04 19.81 2.32
CA ALA A 60 -5.70 18.85 1.46
C ALA A 60 -5.35 19.06 -0.03
N HIS A 61 -5.39 20.31 -0.52
CA HIS A 61 -5.01 20.63 -1.90
C HIS A 61 -3.55 20.32 -2.19
N LEU A 62 -2.65 20.63 -1.25
CA LEU A 62 -1.23 20.30 -1.36
C LEU A 62 -1.00 18.79 -1.43
N THR A 63 -1.57 18.06 -0.49
CA THR A 63 -1.48 16.60 -0.41
C THR A 63 -1.98 15.94 -1.70
N LYS A 64 -3.12 16.40 -2.21
CA LYS A 64 -3.68 15.91 -3.47
C LYS A 64 -2.78 16.23 -4.66
N SER A 65 -2.36 17.48 -4.81
CA SER A 65 -1.50 17.90 -5.92
C SER A 65 -0.16 17.16 -5.94
N CYS A 66 0.50 17.04 -4.78
CA CYS A 66 1.72 16.25 -4.63
C CYS A 66 1.52 14.78 -5.01
N THR A 67 0.41 14.18 -4.58
CA THR A 67 0.09 12.79 -4.92
C THR A 67 -0.11 12.64 -6.42
N ASP A 68 -0.98 13.46 -7.03
CA ASP A 68 -1.33 13.35 -8.45
C ASP A 68 -0.09 13.58 -9.35
N VAL A 69 0.68 14.65 -9.11
CA VAL A 69 1.85 14.99 -9.95
C VAL A 69 2.96 13.96 -9.84
N VAL A 70 3.29 13.51 -8.62
CA VAL A 70 4.33 12.49 -8.44
C VAL A 70 3.88 11.13 -8.97
N PHE A 71 2.61 10.77 -8.75
CA PHE A 71 2.04 9.54 -9.27
C PHE A 71 2.11 9.49 -10.80
N ASP A 72 1.67 10.55 -11.48
CA ASP A 72 1.72 10.65 -12.94
C ASP A 72 3.16 10.58 -13.46
N PHE A 73 4.07 11.30 -12.81
CA PHE A 73 5.49 11.29 -13.15
C PHE A 73 6.10 9.89 -13.02
N THR A 74 5.85 9.20 -11.90
CA THR A 74 6.35 7.83 -11.69
C THR A 74 5.73 6.86 -12.69
N CYS A 75 4.40 6.91 -12.89
CA CYS A 75 3.71 6.03 -13.85
C CYS A 75 4.14 6.26 -15.30
N THR A 76 4.60 7.47 -15.66
CA THR A 76 5.17 7.74 -16.99
C THR A 76 6.50 7.00 -17.21
N GLY A 77 7.28 6.79 -16.15
CA GLY A 77 8.55 6.06 -16.19
C GLY A 77 8.42 4.54 -16.04
N LEU A 78 7.24 4.03 -15.65
CA LEU A 78 7.01 2.60 -15.41
C LEU A 78 6.44 1.88 -16.64
N PHE A 79 6.86 0.62 -16.83
CA PHE A 79 6.17 -0.26 -17.77
C PHE A 79 4.78 -0.61 -17.24
N GLU A 80 3.80 -0.75 -18.15
CA GLU A 80 2.40 -1.01 -17.83
C GLU A 80 2.22 -2.16 -16.83
N ARG A 81 2.94 -3.26 -17.05
CA ARG A 81 2.89 -4.46 -16.19
C ARG A 81 3.25 -4.22 -14.71
N HIS A 82 3.96 -3.14 -14.37
CA HIS A 82 4.39 -2.83 -13.00
C HIS A 82 3.60 -1.68 -12.37
N LYS A 83 2.72 -1.01 -13.12
CA LYS A 83 1.92 0.10 -12.57
C LYS A 83 1.00 -0.36 -11.45
N LEU A 84 0.35 -1.52 -11.59
CA LEU A 84 -0.51 -2.06 -10.54
C LEU A 84 0.28 -2.38 -9.26
N THR A 85 1.48 -2.94 -9.39
CA THR A 85 2.38 -3.20 -8.25
C THR A 85 2.76 -1.91 -7.54
N TYR A 86 3.10 -0.86 -8.30
CA TYR A 86 3.39 0.46 -7.74
C TYR A 86 2.19 1.07 -7.02
N VAL A 87 1.01 1.06 -7.65
CA VAL A 87 -0.24 1.58 -7.04
C VAL A 87 -0.55 0.87 -5.74
N PHE A 88 -0.47 -0.47 -5.73
CA PHE A 88 -0.70 -1.27 -4.53
C PHE A 88 0.33 -0.95 -3.43
N HIS A 89 1.61 -0.86 -3.79
CA HIS A 89 2.67 -0.52 -2.85
C HIS A 89 2.48 0.88 -2.25
N LEU A 90 2.20 1.88 -3.07
CA LEU A 90 1.90 3.25 -2.64
C LEU A 90 0.68 3.29 -1.71
N ALA A 91 -0.40 2.60 -2.07
CA ALA A 91 -1.60 2.52 -1.24
C ALA A 91 -1.31 1.89 0.14
N CYS A 92 -0.52 0.81 0.19
CA CYS A 92 -0.12 0.19 1.44
C CYS A 92 0.68 1.17 2.31
N MET A 93 1.67 1.88 1.74
CA MET A 93 2.47 2.85 2.50
C MET A 93 1.62 4.02 3.02
N ILE A 94 0.65 4.48 2.24
CA ILE A 94 -0.31 5.52 2.67
C ILE A 94 -1.19 5.02 3.83
N LEU A 95 -1.70 3.79 3.75
CA LEU A 95 -2.51 3.20 4.83
C LEU A 95 -1.68 2.95 6.09
N GLU A 96 -0.42 2.55 5.93
CA GLU A 96 0.52 2.37 7.04
C GLU A 96 0.83 3.70 7.73
N GLU A 97 1.06 4.77 6.97
CA GLU A 97 1.23 6.14 7.49
C GLU A 97 0.00 6.59 8.29
N ALA A 98 -1.20 6.25 7.83
CA ALA A 98 -2.45 6.56 8.52
C ALA A 98 -2.73 5.65 9.74
N GLY A 99 -1.93 4.61 9.98
CA GLY A 99 -2.15 3.64 11.05
C GLY A 99 -3.33 2.67 10.80
N ASN A 100 -3.84 2.63 9.56
CA ASN A 100 -5.03 1.87 9.19
C ASN A 100 -4.70 0.55 8.46
N LEU A 101 -3.42 0.17 8.42
CA LEU A 101 -2.98 -1.05 7.76
C LEU A 101 -2.76 -2.17 8.78
N ASP A 102 -3.54 -3.25 8.67
CA ASP A 102 -3.23 -4.49 9.36
C ASP A 102 -2.09 -5.24 8.66
N LYS A 103 -0.90 -5.17 9.26
CA LYS A 103 0.31 -5.84 8.75
C LYS A 103 0.19 -7.37 8.77
N SER A 104 -0.61 -7.93 9.68
CA SER A 104 -0.84 -9.38 9.77
C SER A 104 -1.61 -9.85 8.54
N SER A 105 -2.77 -9.24 8.29
CA SER A 105 -3.58 -9.53 7.10
C SER A 105 -2.83 -9.27 5.79
N LEU A 106 -2.03 -8.19 5.71
CA LEU A 106 -1.21 -7.95 4.53
C LEU A 106 -0.13 -9.02 4.33
N SER A 107 0.53 -9.46 5.41
CA SER A 107 1.53 -10.53 5.31
C SER A 107 0.90 -11.85 4.85
N LEU A 108 -0.29 -12.17 5.36
CA LEU A 108 -1.06 -13.33 4.92
C LEU A 108 -1.45 -13.21 3.45
N PHE A 109 -1.92 -12.05 3.01
CA PHE A 109 -2.25 -11.80 1.60
C PHE A 109 -1.05 -12.00 0.66
N LEU A 110 0.15 -11.56 1.09
CA LEU A 110 1.36 -11.62 0.26
C LEU A 110 2.06 -12.98 0.25
N LYS A 111 2.05 -13.69 1.37
CA LYS A 111 2.89 -14.90 1.57
C LYS A 111 2.08 -16.17 1.80
N GLY A 112 0.79 -16.06 2.12
CA GLY A 112 0.01 -17.16 2.68
C GLY A 112 0.46 -17.52 4.10
N ASP A 113 0.01 -18.67 4.58
CA ASP A 113 0.53 -19.31 5.77
C ASP A 113 1.90 -19.94 5.48
N THR A 114 2.93 -19.40 6.12
CA THR A 114 4.31 -19.92 6.03
C THR A 114 4.63 -20.95 7.12
N SER A 115 3.64 -21.41 7.90
CA SER A 115 3.84 -22.37 8.96
C SER A 115 4.30 -23.74 8.42
N VAL A 116 5.34 -24.30 9.03
CA VAL A 116 5.95 -25.58 8.64
C VAL A 116 5.17 -26.79 9.22
N GLY A 117 4.05 -26.53 9.90
CA GLY A 117 3.24 -27.55 10.58
C GLY A 117 2.16 -28.18 9.70
N LEU A 118 1.60 -29.31 10.14
CA LEU A 118 0.34 -29.84 9.62
C LEU A 118 -0.80 -28.86 9.95
N PRO A 119 -1.86 -28.76 9.12
CA PRO A 119 -3.01 -27.91 9.42
C PRO A 119 -3.62 -28.29 10.77
N SER A 120 -4.07 -27.31 11.55
CA SER A 120 -4.72 -27.55 12.85
C SER A 120 -6.02 -28.37 12.72
N GLU A 121 -6.72 -28.22 11.59
CA GLU A 121 -7.95 -28.96 11.28
C GLU A 121 -7.75 -29.80 10.02
N GLN A 122 -8.26 -31.04 10.03
CA GLN A 122 -8.24 -31.88 8.84
C GLN A 122 -9.25 -31.35 7.81
N LYS A 123 -8.80 -31.32 6.56
CA LYS A 123 -9.62 -30.92 5.42
C LYS A 123 -10.78 -31.91 5.23
N PRO A 124 -12.04 -31.44 5.16
CA PRO A 124 -13.18 -32.33 4.94
C PRO A 124 -13.12 -33.05 3.58
N GLU A 125 -13.53 -34.32 3.54
CA GLU A 125 -13.42 -35.17 2.34
C GLU A 125 -14.23 -34.68 1.13
N HIS A 126 -15.27 -33.87 1.36
CA HIS A 126 -16.11 -33.29 0.30
C HIS A 126 -15.43 -32.10 -0.40
N VAL A 127 -14.45 -31.45 0.23
CA VAL A 127 -13.77 -30.25 -0.31
C VAL A 127 -12.58 -30.65 -1.18
N LYS A 128 -12.81 -31.38 -2.28
CA LYS A 128 -11.71 -31.86 -3.15
C LYS A 128 -11.08 -30.75 -4.01
N TRP A 129 -11.77 -29.64 -4.21
CA TRP A 129 -11.35 -28.54 -5.09
C TRP A 129 -10.24 -27.66 -4.49
N LEU A 130 -10.10 -27.62 -3.17
CA LEU A 130 -9.12 -26.78 -2.48
C LEU A 130 -7.84 -27.57 -2.17
N GLY A 131 -6.67 -27.08 -2.56
CA GLY A 131 -5.40 -27.73 -2.22
C GLY A 131 -5.09 -27.66 -0.72
N ASP A 132 -4.18 -28.51 -0.22
CA ASP A 132 -3.84 -28.56 1.21
C ASP A 132 -3.21 -27.25 1.71
N ASN A 133 -2.45 -26.55 0.86
CA ASN A 133 -1.93 -25.22 1.17
C ASN A 133 -3.06 -24.18 1.28
N GLY A 134 -4.02 -24.20 0.35
CA GLY A 134 -5.17 -23.30 0.41
C GLY A 134 -6.07 -23.56 1.62
N TRP A 135 -6.12 -24.81 2.10
CA TRP A 135 -6.79 -25.14 3.36
C TRP A 135 -6.06 -24.55 4.58
N LYS A 136 -4.72 -24.60 4.62
CA LYS A 136 -3.94 -23.92 5.67
C LYS A 136 -4.15 -22.42 5.65
N ASP A 137 -4.11 -21.81 4.46
CA ASP A 137 -4.35 -20.38 4.28
C ASP A 137 -5.76 -19.99 4.78
N LEU A 138 -6.77 -20.80 4.48
CA LEU A 138 -8.15 -20.57 4.93
C LEU A 138 -8.28 -20.67 6.45
N LEU A 139 -7.64 -21.65 7.08
CA LEU A 139 -7.62 -21.77 8.55
C LEU A 139 -6.93 -20.55 9.17
N HIS A 140 -5.76 -20.18 8.66
CA HIS A 140 -5.04 -19.02 9.16
C HIS A 140 -5.86 -17.72 8.99
N LEU A 141 -6.55 -17.56 7.86
CA LEU A 141 -7.44 -16.44 7.59
C LEU A 141 -8.63 -16.39 8.55
N SER A 142 -9.23 -17.55 8.86
CA SER A 142 -10.37 -17.63 9.79
C SER A 142 -10.01 -17.22 11.21
N HIS A 143 -8.74 -17.38 11.60
CA HIS A 143 -8.24 -17.00 12.92
C HIS A 143 -7.61 -15.59 12.96
N SER A 144 -7.22 -15.03 11.82
CA SER A 144 -6.44 -13.78 11.78
C SER A 144 -7.28 -12.51 11.96
N SER A 145 -8.56 -12.52 11.57
CA SER A 145 -9.43 -11.34 11.75
C SER A 145 -10.90 -11.69 11.92
N ASP A 146 -11.61 -10.87 12.71
CA ASP A 146 -13.04 -11.01 12.97
C ASP A 146 -13.89 -10.96 11.68
N SER A 147 -13.44 -10.20 10.68
CA SER A 147 -14.10 -10.07 9.38
C SER A 147 -14.13 -11.37 8.57
N PHE A 148 -13.18 -12.28 8.81
CA PHE A 148 -13.02 -13.51 8.05
C PHE A 148 -13.47 -14.77 8.79
N LEU A 149 -13.95 -14.66 10.04
CA LEU A 149 -14.41 -15.80 10.85
C LEU A 149 -15.42 -16.68 10.11
N LYS A 150 -16.38 -16.08 9.40
CA LYS A 150 -17.47 -16.80 8.72
C LYS A 150 -17.10 -17.34 7.34
N VAL A 151 -15.92 -17.00 6.82
CA VAL A 151 -15.52 -17.40 5.46
C VAL A 151 -15.31 -18.90 5.37
N LYS A 152 -14.74 -19.51 6.42
CA LYS A 152 -14.58 -20.97 6.49
C LYS A 152 -15.93 -21.66 6.41
N ASP A 153 -16.87 -21.29 7.29
CA ASP A 153 -18.17 -21.93 7.39
C ASP A 153 -18.98 -21.78 6.09
N ALA A 154 -18.97 -20.59 5.47
CA ALA A 154 -19.67 -20.33 4.21
C ALA A 154 -19.10 -21.10 3.00
N LEU A 155 -17.83 -21.52 3.05
CA LEU A 155 -17.20 -22.34 1.99
C LEU A 155 -17.43 -23.84 2.19
N LEU A 156 -17.89 -24.24 3.38
CA LEU A 156 -18.14 -25.63 3.76
C LEU A 156 -19.63 -26.01 3.71
N GLU A 157 -20.54 -25.04 3.61
CA GLU A 157 -21.97 -25.25 3.26
C GLU A 157 -22.15 -25.61 1.77
#